data_AF-A0A4Q9I1N0-F1
#
_entry.id   AF-A0A4Q9I1N0-F1
#
_cell.length_a   1.000
_cell.length_b   1.000
_cell.length_c   1.000
_cell.angle_alpha   90.00
_cell.angle_beta   90.00
_cell.angle_gamma   90.00
#
_symmetry.space_group_name_H-M   'P 1'
#
loop_
_entity.id
_entity.type
_entity.pdbx_description
1 polymer ?
#
loop_
_entity_poly.entity_id
_entity_poly.type
_entity_poly.pdbx_seq_one_letter_code
_entity_poly.pdbx_strand_id
1 'polypeptide(L)'
;MRCHLDEEDIWFYFEVDAEGWVTRQVELQGPELAPIAAASLDEWQRAQDAGRLDEYDHRFGITAELPVSEWEGHDPETLTSDQFEEVWGPVRRQIASRPR
;
A
#
# COMPACT_ATOMS: atom_id res chain seq x y z
N MET A 1 -0.45 -3.19 -9.89
CA MET A 1 0.97 -3.38 -10.25
C MET A 1 1.79 -3.77 -9.02
N ARG A 2 3.04 -4.20 -9.18
CA ARG A 2 3.96 -4.45 -8.07
C ARG A 2 5.41 -4.11 -8.44
N CYS A 3 6.24 -3.79 -7.46
CA CYS A 3 7.69 -3.67 -7.64
C CYS A 3 8.42 -4.11 -6.37
N HIS A 4 9.71 -4.39 -6.49
CA HIS A 4 10.57 -4.73 -5.36
C HIS A 4 11.70 -3.73 -5.26
N LEU A 5 11.99 -3.29 -4.05
CA LEU A 5 13.09 -2.41 -3.73
C LEU A 5 14.17 -3.23 -3.03
N ASP A 6 15.20 -3.64 -3.79
CA ASP A 6 16.27 -4.51 -3.31
C ASP A 6 17.02 -3.94 -2.09
N GLU A 7 17.19 -2.61 -2.03
CA GLU A 7 17.95 -1.95 -0.95
C GLU A 7 17.30 -2.13 0.43
N GLU A 8 15.96 -2.13 0.47
CA GLU A 8 15.19 -2.26 1.72
C GLU A 8 14.54 -3.65 1.87
N ASP A 9 14.69 -4.50 0.84
CA ASP A 9 14.00 -5.78 0.68
C ASP A 9 12.48 -5.66 0.89
N ILE A 10 11.87 -4.67 0.24
CA ILE A 10 10.43 -4.38 0.34
C ILE A 10 9.75 -4.68 -0.99
N TRP A 11 8.69 -5.49 -0.91
CA TRP A 11 7.73 -5.66 -1.99
C TRP A 11 6.59 -4.66 -1.83
N PHE A 12 6.37 -3.87 -2.88
CA PHE A 12 5.23 -2.98 -2.99
C PHE A 12 4.19 -3.57 -3.94
N TYR A 13 2.93 -3.50 -3.55
CA TYR A 13 1.78 -3.81 -4.40
C TYR A 13 0.88 -2.59 -4.43
N PHE A 14 0.47 -2.18 -5.62
CA PHE A 14 -0.33 -0.98 -5.82
C PHE A 14 -1.57 -1.29 -6.65
N GLU A 15 -2.70 -0.75 -6.21
CA GLU A 15 -3.83 -0.45 -7.09
C GLU A 15 -3.75 1.01 -7.49
N VAL A 16 -3.97 1.27 -8.78
CA VAL A 16 -3.81 2.58 -9.39
C VAL A 16 -5.08 2.91 -10.15
N ASP A 17 -5.53 4.15 -10.07
CA ASP A 17 -6.68 4.61 -10.83
C ASP A 17 -6.33 4.93 -12.30
N ALA A 18 -7.32 5.43 -13.05
CA ALA A 18 -7.14 5.79 -14.45
C ALA A 18 -6.23 7.01 -14.67
N GLU A 19 -5.98 7.81 -13.64
CA GLU A 19 -5.14 9.00 -13.68
C GLU A 19 -3.69 8.70 -13.24
N GLY A 20 -3.42 7.48 -12.78
CA GLY A 20 -2.09 7.06 -12.35
C GLY A 20 -1.84 7.25 -10.86
N TRP A 21 -2.86 7.59 -10.06
CA TRP A 21 -2.75 7.73 -8.61
C TRP A 21 -2.94 6.41 -7.89
N VAL A 22 -2.13 6.16 -6.87
CA VAL A 22 -2.24 4.98 -6.02
C VAL A 22 -3.47 5.11 -5.13
N THR A 23 -4.45 4.22 -5.30
CA THR A 23 -5.67 4.18 -4.49
C THR A 23 -5.52 3.24 -3.29
N ARG A 24 -4.70 2.20 -3.43
CA ARG A 24 -4.35 1.24 -2.38
C ARG A 24 -2.91 0.78 -2.51
N GLN A 25 -2.24 0.62 -1.37
CA GLN A 25 -0.83 0.23 -1.29
C GLN A 25 -0.63 -0.84 -0.24
N VAL A 26 0.17 -1.85 -0.57
CA VAL A 26 0.65 -2.87 0.37
C VAL A 26 2.17 -2.88 0.34
N GLU A 27 2.76 -2.96 1.53
CA GLU A 27 4.22 -3.07 1.70
C GLU A 27 4.53 -4.32 2.52
N LEU A 28 5.40 -5.18 2.01
CA LEU A 28 5.83 -6.42 2.64
C LEU A 28 7.35 -6.45 2.72
N GLN A 29 7.90 -6.65 3.91
CA GLN A 29 9.34 -6.68 4.15
C GLN A 29 9.90 -8.09 4.21
N GLY A 30 11.05 -8.27 3.60
CA GLY A 30 11.87 -9.45 3.81
C GLY A 30 11.34 -10.70 3.11
N PRO A 31 12.08 -11.83 3.22
CA PRO A 31 11.69 -13.11 2.63
C PRO A 31 10.43 -13.71 3.27
N GLU A 32 10.08 -13.30 4.49
CA GLU A 32 8.87 -13.74 5.19
C GLU A 32 7.63 -12.92 4.78
N LEU A 33 7.80 -11.89 3.93
CA LEU A 33 6.74 -10.97 3.51
C LEU A 33 6.00 -10.38 4.73
N ALA A 34 6.75 -9.91 5.72
CA ALA A 34 6.20 -9.33 6.93
C ALA A 34 5.47 -8.02 6.59
N PRO A 35 4.18 -7.87 6.94
CA PRO A 35 3.47 -6.65 6.56
C PRO A 35 4.00 -5.38 7.22
N ILE A 36 4.25 -4.35 6.43
CA ILE A 36 4.54 -3.00 6.92
C ILE A 36 3.25 -2.18 6.87
N ALA A 37 2.69 -2.02 5.66
CA ALA A 37 1.56 -1.15 5.39
C ALA A 37 0.48 -1.84 4.53
N ALA A 38 -0.75 -1.34 4.65
CA ALA A 38 -1.90 -1.69 3.82
C ALA A 38 -2.84 -0.49 3.73
N ALA A 39 -2.37 0.58 3.10
CA ALA A 39 -3.03 1.88 3.06
C ALA A 39 -4.07 1.97 1.92
N SER A 40 -5.09 2.80 2.13
CA SER A 40 -6.10 3.15 1.14
C SER A 40 -6.36 4.65 1.17
N LEU A 41 -6.26 5.30 0.01
CA LEU A 41 -6.45 6.74 -0.13
C LEU A 41 -7.85 7.20 0.31
N ASP A 42 -8.89 6.43 -0.04
CA ASP A 42 -10.28 6.72 0.35
C ASP A 42 -10.46 6.69 1.89
N GLU A 43 -9.84 5.72 2.56
CA GLU A 43 -9.90 5.66 4.01
C GLU A 43 -9.05 6.73 4.69
N TRP A 44 -7.88 7.03 4.14
CA TRP A 44 -7.01 8.11 4.59
C TRP A 44 -7.76 9.46 4.57
N GLN A 45 -8.44 9.75 3.45
CA GLN A 45 -9.26 10.96 3.31
C GLN A 45 -10.40 10.99 4.33
N ARG A 46 -11.12 9.87 4.52
CA ARG A 46 -12.15 9.78 5.56
C ARG A 46 -11.61 9.96 6.98
N ALA A 47 -10.40 9.47 7.25
CA ALA A 47 -9.74 9.63 8.54
C ALA A 47 -9.35 11.10 8.77
N GLN A 48 -8.87 11.79 7.74
CA GLN A 48 -8.59 13.22 7.76
C GLN A 48 -9.86 14.03 8.06
N ASP A 49 -10.94 13.78 7.34
CA ASP A 49 -12.23 14.46 7.54
C ASP A 49 -12.80 14.23 8.96
N ALA A 50 -12.50 13.07 9.55
CA ALA A 50 -12.91 12.72 10.91
C ALA A 50 -11.92 13.19 12.00
N GLY A 51 -10.81 13.85 11.64
CA GLY A 51 -9.77 14.28 12.58
C GLY A 51 -9.01 13.13 13.26
N ARG A 52 -8.95 11.96 12.61
CA ARG A 52 -8.29 10.73 13.10
C ARG A 52 -7.20 10.25 12.14
N LEU A 53 -6.56 11.18 11.44
CA LEU A 53 -5.54 10.86 10.45
C LEU A 53 -4.35 10.13 11.08
N ASP A 54 -3.82 10.67 12.19
CA ASP A 54 -2.69 10.05 12.91
C ASP A 54 -2.99 8.61 13.33
N GLU A 55 -4.23 8.34 13.75
CA GLU A 55 -4.69 7.01 14.14
C GLU A 55 -4.71 6.01 12.97
N TYR A 56 -5.00 6.51 11.77
CA TYR A 56 -5.01 5.72 10.54
C TYR A 56 -3.59 5.49 10.02
N ASP A 57 -2.81 6.56 9.90
CA ASP A 57 -1.44 6.53 9.34
C ASP A 57 -0.56 5.62 10.18
N HIS A 58 -0.63 5.74 11.51
CA HIS A 58 0.11 4.86 12.40
C HIS A 58 -0.26 3.37 12.23
N ARG A 59 -1.49 3.09 11.80
CA ARG A 59 -2.01 1.72 11.71
C ARG A 59 -1.77 1.08 10.36
N PHE A 60 -2.08 1.79 9.28
CA PHE A 60 -2.13 1.24 7.94
C PHE A 60 -1.08 1.84 7.00
N GLY A 61 -0.37 2.88 7.42
CA GLY A 61 0.55 3.64 6.58
C GLY A 61 -0.18 4.60 5.64
N ILE A 62 0.55 5.10 4.66
CA ILE A 62 0.07 6.02 3.62
C ILE A 62 0.26 5.39 2.24
N THR A 63 -0.45 5.91 1.25
CA THR A 63 -0.18 5.61 -0.17
C THR A 63 0.94 6.52 -0.69
N ALA A 64 1.56 6.14 -1.80
CA ALA A 64 2.51 6.98 -2.52
C ALA A 64 1.91 8.35 -2.82
N GLU A 65 2.68 9.40 -2.53
CA GLU A 65 2.25 10.80 -2.62
C GLU A 65 2.32 11.37 -4.04
N LEU A 66 2.96 10.65 -4.97
CA LEU A 66 3.13 11.03 -6.37
C LEU A 66 2.48 10.00 -7.30
N PRO A 67 1.97 10.42 -8.46
CA PRO A 67 1.43 9.49 -9.46
C PRO A 67 2.55 8.64 -10.07
N VAL A 68 2.18 7.44 -10.55
CA VAL A 68 3.14 6.45 -11.07
C VAL A 68 4.01 7.00 -12.21
N SER A 69 3.50 7.95 -13.00
CA SER A 69 4.25 8.60 -14.09
C SER A 69 5.45 9.42 -13.62
N GLU A 70 5.49 9.81 -12.35
CA GLU A 70 6.56 10.61 -11.75
C GLU A 70 7.57 9.76 -10.98
N TRP A 71 7.39 8.43 -10.94
CA TRP A 71 8.30 7.54 -10.24
C TRP A 71 9.56 7.28 -11.09
N GLU A 72 10.74 7.51 -10.52
CA GLU A 72 12.03 7.34 -11.22
C GLU A 72 12.62 5.95 -11.00
N GLY A 73 13.07 5.27 -12.06
CA GLY A 73 13.89 4.05 -11.93
C GLY A 73 13.14 2.78 -11.54
N HIS A 74 11.81 2.77 -11.61
CA HIS A 74 11.00 1.59 -11.31
C HIS A 74 10.51 0.90 -12.59
N ASP A 75 10.59 -0.42 -12.63
CA ASP A 75 9.96 -1.26 -13.66
C ASP A 75 8.82 -2.07 -13.03
N PRO A 76 7.62 -1.48 -12.90
CA PRO A 76 6.53 -2.13 -12.19
C PRO A 76 5.95 -3.27 -13.02
N GLU A 77 5.86 -4.45 -12.41
CA GLU A 77 5.17 -5.59 -12.99
C GLU A 77 3.65 -5.35 -12.95
N THR A 78 2.97 -5.66 -14.05
CA THR A 78 1.51 -5.55 -14.12
C THR A 78 0.87 -6.59 -13.19
N LEU A 79 -0.12 -6.16 -12.42
CA LEU A 79 -0.88 -7.01 -11.51
C LEU A 79 -2.36 -6.79 -11.81
N THR A 80 -3.13 -7.86 -11.94
CA THR A 80 -4.59 -7.78 -12.05
C THR A 80 -5.21 -7.40 -10.71
N SER A 81 -6.44 -6.88 -10.72
CA SER A 81 -7.18 -6.56 -9.49
C SER A 81 -7.35 -7.81 -8.61
N ASP A 82 -7.64 -8.98 -9.19
CA ASP A 82 -7.80 -10.22 -8.42
C ASP A 82 -6.51 -10.61 -7.69
N GLN A 83 -5.36 -10.54 -8.38
CA GLN A 83 -4.05 -10.81 -7.75
C GLN A 83 -3.70 -9.78 -6.67
N PHE A 84 -4.14 -8.53 -6.83
CA PHE A 84 -3.99 -7.53 -5.78
C PHE A 84 -4.83 -7.90 -4.54
N GLU A 85 -6.08 -8.30 -4.73
CA GLU A 85 -6.97 -8.70 -3.63
C GLU A 85 -6.46 -9.91 -2.84
N GLU A 86 -5.82 -10.86 -3.52
CA GLU A 86 -5.18 -12.03 -2.88
C GLU A 86 -4.11 -11.63 -1.86
N VAL A 87 -3.42 -10.50 -2.08
CA VAL A 87 -2.41 -9.95 -1.16
C VAL A 87 -3.05 -8.99 -0.16
N TRP A 88 -3.90 -8.08 -0.64
CA TRP A 88 -4.55 -7.04 0.15
C TRP A 88 -5.33 -7.61 1.33
N GLY A 89 -6.25 -8.54 1.09
CA GLY A 89 -7.17 -9.04 2.12
C GLY A 89 -6.45 -9.66 3.34
N PRO A 90 -5.54 -10.63 3.15
CA PRO A 90 -4.78 -11.24 4.23
C PRO A 90 -3.91 -10.24 4.99
N VAL A 91 -3.17 -9.40 4.26
CA VAL A 91 -2.24 -8.43 4.84
C VAL A 91 -2.99 -7.39 5.66
N ARG A 92 -4.09 -6.87 5.11
CA ARG A 92 -4.95 -5.90 5.78
C ARG A 92 -5.52 -6.45 7.07
N ARG A 93 -5.97 -7.71 7.06
CA ARG A 93 -6.49 -8.38 8.27
C ARG A 93 -5.39 -8.55 9.33
N GLN A 94 -4.20 -8.96 8.92
CA GLN A 94 -3.07 -9.14 9.82
C GLN A 94 -2.70 -7.83 10.49
N ILE A 95 -2.54 -6.74 9.72
CA ILE A 95 -2.30 -5.40 10.28
C ILE A 95 -3.44 -4.98 11.21
N ALA A 96 -4.69 -5.14 10.78
CA ALA A 96 -5.87 -4.79 11.60
C ALA A 96 -5.97 -5.59 12.92
N SER A 97 -5.36 -6.77 13.02
CA SER A 97 -5.31 -7.56 14.25
C SER A 97 -4.13 -7.26 15.20
N ARG A 98 -3.15 -6.45 14.77
CA ARG A 98 -1.99 -6.12 15.63
C ARG A 98 -2.44 -5.39 16.90
N PRO A 99 -1.80 -5.56 18.05
CA PRO A 99 -2.02 -4.64 19.16
C PRO A 99 -1.71 -3.20 18.72
N ARG A 100 -2.41 -2.25 19.32
CA ARG A 100 -2.26 -0.82 19.04
C ARG A 100 -1.15 -0.23 19.90
#